data_AF-A0A4V2B0J3-F1
#
_entry.id   AF-A0A4V2B0J3-F1
#
_cell.length_a   1.000
_cell.length_b   1.000
_cell.length_c   1.000
_cell.angle_alpha   90.00
_cell.angle_beta   90.00
_cell.angle_gamma   90.00
#
_symmetry.space_group_name_H-M   'P 1'
#
loop_
_entity.id
_entity.type
_entity.pdbx_description
1 polymer ?
#
loop_
_entity_poly.entity_id
_entity_poly.type
_entity_poly.pdbx_seq_one_letter_code
_entity_poly.pdbx_strand_id
1 'polypeptide(L)'
;NDQGVMLRAALDGLGVAYMMESNVTEELADGRLVRLLASYCPPFPGLHLYCPSRKQLPPKLRALVDFFRDERTRLRRRSAE
;
A
#
# COMPACT_ATOMS: atom_id res chain seq x y z
N ASN A 1 -4.11 12.73 11.45
CA ASN A 1 -4.21 11.43 10.76
C ASN A 1 -2.85 10.77 10.78
N ASP A 2 -2.42 10.35 11.97
CA ASP A 2 -1.12 9.71 12.19
C ASP A 2 -1.36 8.20 12.30
N GLN A 3 -0.78 7.42 11.39
CA GLN A 3 -0.95 5.97 11.34
C GLN A 3 -0.33 5.28 12.56
N GLY A 4 0.74 5.83 13.12
CA GLY A 4 1.41 5.27 14.30
C GLY A 4 0.55 5.39 15.56
N VAL A 5 -0.13 6.53 15.74
CA VAL A 5 -1.07 6.71 16.86
C VAL A 5 -2.25 5.73 16.75
N MET A 6 -2.78 5.51 15.55
CA MET A 6 -3.87 4.55 15.31
C MET A 6 -3.44 3.11 15.59
N LEU A 7 -2.24 2.72 15.15
CA LEU A 7 -1.68 1.40 15.44
C LEU A 7 -1.54 1.18 16.95
N ARG A 8 -1.00 2.18 17.65
CA ARG A 8 -0.83 2.07 19.10
C ARG A 8 -2.16 1.91 19.83
N ALA A 9 -3.17 2.69 19.44
CA ALA A 9 -4.50 2.57 20.02
C ALA A 9 -5.13 1.18 19.77
N ALA A 10 -4.94 0.60 18.58
CA ALA A 10 -5.43 -0.74 18.28
C ALA A 10 -4.69 -1.82 19.10
N LEU A 11 -3.38 -1.69 19.26
CA LEU A 11 -2.57 -2.59 20.09
C LEU A 11 -2.91 -2.49 21.59
N ASP A 12 -3.26 -1.29 22.05
CA ASP A 12 -3.70 -1.04 23.43
C ASP A 12 -5.18 -1.45 23.65
N GLY A 13 -5.85 -2.04 22.64
CA GLY A 13 -7.21 -2.57 22.76
C GLY A 13 -8.31 -1.51 22.76
N LEU A 14 -8.00 -0.29 22.31
CA LEU A 14 -8.93 0.85 22.35
C LEU A 14 -9.95 0.86 21.20
N GLY A 15 -9.86 -0.08 20.25
CA GLY A 15 -10.83 -0.22 19.16
C GLY A 15 -10.27 -0.90 17.91
N VAL A 16 -10.89 -0.59 16.77
CA VAL A 16 -10.53 -1.11 15.44
C VAL A 16 -9.86 -0.01 14.62
N ALA A 17 -8.77 -0.34 13.92
CA ALA A 17 -8.08 0.56 13.00
C ALA A 17 -8.18 0.07 11.55
N TYR A 18 -8.45 0.99 10.63
CA TYR A 18 -8.38 0.73 9.19
C TYR A 18 -7.02 1.19 8.67
N MET A 19 -6.17 0.22 8.33
CA MET A 19 -4.76 0.45 7.97
C MET A 19 -4.36 -0.42 6.78
N MET A 20 -3.28 -0.02 6.09
CA MET A 20 -2.69 -0.83 5.03
C MET A 20 -1.96 -2.03 5.64
N GLU A 21 -2.20 -3.23 5.13
CA GLU A 21 -1.66 -4.50 5.68
C GLU A 21 -0.13 -4.46 5.80
N SER A 22 0.56 -3.83 4.84
CA SER A 22 2.02 -3.66 4.86
C SER A 22 2.55 -2.97 6.13
N ASN A 23 1.74 -2.14 6.77
CA ASN A 23 2.13 -1.36 7.95
C ASN A 23 1.96 -2.14 9.26
N VAL A 24 1.29 -3.30 9.22
CA VAL A 24 0.94 -4.10 10.41
C VAL A 24 1.27 -5.58 10.23
N THR A 25 2.14 -5.89 9.26
CA THR A 25 2.49 -7.28 8.89
C THR A 25 3.06 -8.05 10.07
N GLU A 26 3.93 -7.41 10.87
CA GLU A 26 4.56 -8.02 12.04
C GLU A 26 3.53 -8.29 13.15
N GLU A 27 2.68 -7.32 13.46
CA GLU A 27 1.63 -7.45 14.46
C GLU A 27 0.61 -8.53 14.11
N LEU A 28 0.27 -8.68 12.82
CA LEU A 28 -0.59 -9.75 12.33
C LEU A 28 0.09 -11.11 12.43
N ALA A 29 1.37 -11.21 12.08
CA ALA A 29 2.15 -12.45 12.17
C ALA A 29 2.32 -12.91 13.63
N ASP A 30 2.55 -11.96 14.54
CA ASP A 30 2.68 -12.21 15.99
C ASP A 30 1.34 -12.50 16.68
N GLY A 31 0.20 -12.32 15.98
CA GLY A 31 -1.14 -12.43 16.55
C GLY A 31 -1.52 -11.31 17.51
N ARG A 32 -0.73 -10.22 17.57
CA ARG A 32 -1.03 -9.00 18.35
C ARG A 32 -2.20 -8.23 17.75
N LEU A 33 -2.41 -8.36 16.44
CA LEU A 33 -3.59 -7.88 15.73
C LEU A 33 -4.26 -9.04 14.98
N VAL A 34 -5.56 -8.90 14.74
CA VAL A 34 -6.34 -9.85 13.94
C VAL A 34 -7.08 -9.08 12.84
N ARG A 35 -7.07 -9.61 11.62
CA ARG A 35 -7.79 -9.02 10.49
C ARG A 35 -9.29 -9.23 10.65
N LEU A 36 -10.05 -8.13 10.62
CA LEU A 36 -11.51 -8.14 10.68
C LEU A 36 -12.12 -7.91 9.30
N LEU A 37 -13.34 -8.40 9.08
CA LEU A 37 -14.15 -8.15 7.89
C LEU A 37 -13.46 -8.47 6.55
N ALA A 38 -12.56 -9.47 6.52
CA ALA A 38 -11.76 -9.77 5.33
C ALA A 38 -12.60 -10.04 4.06
N SER A 39 -13.79 -10.63 4.20
CA SER A 39 -14.72 -10.88 3.09
C SER A 39 -15.33 -9.62 2.47
N TYR A 40 -15.25 -8.48 3.17
CA TYR A 40 -15.78 -7.19 2.73
C TYR A 40 -14.68 -6.25 2.21
N CYS A 41 -13.42 -6.68 2.23
CA CYS A 41 -12.30 -5.88 1.73
C CYS A 41 -12.06 -6.16 0.23
N PRO A 42 -12.27 -5.17 -0.66
CA PRO A 42 -11.89 -5.33 -2.05
C PRO A 42 -10.36 -5.42 -2.19
N PRO A 43 -9.84 -6.06 -3.26
CA PRO A 43 -8.40 -6.08 -3.53
C PRO A 43 -7.83 -4.66 -3.64
N PHE A 44 -6.67 -4.43 -3.02
CA PHE A 44 -5.98 -3.15 -3.13
C PHE A 44 -5.45 -2.96 -4.56
N PRO A 45 -5.93 -1.95 -5.32
CA PRO A 45 -5.53 -1.77 -6.72
C PRO A 45 -4.08 -1.27 -6.88
N GLY A 46 -3.40 -0.98 -5.77
CA GLY A 46 -2.05 -0.45 -5.76
C GLY A 46 -1.99 1.07 -5.83
N LEU A 47 -0.78 1.58 -5.71
CA LEU A 47 -0.48 3.00 -5.82
C LEU A 47 -0.46 3.45 -7.28
N HIS A 48 -0.91 4.68 -7.54
CA HIS A 48 -0.99 5.27 -8.87
C HIS A 48 -0.24 6.60 -8.91
N LEU A 49 0.50 6.84 -9.99
CA LEU A 49 1.12 8.13 -10.27
C LEU A 49 0.13 9.03 -11.02
N TYR A 50 -0.24 10.15 -10.41
CA TYR A 50 -1.08 11.15 -11.05
C TYR A 50 -0.23 12.12 -11.88
N CYS A 51 -0.52 12.22 -13.18
CA CYS A 51 0.14 13.15 -14.10
C CYS A 51 -0.95 13.98 -14.81
N PRO A 52 -1.18 15.26 -14.40
CA PRO A 52 -2.34 16.03 -14.82
C PRO A 52 -2.39 16.33 -16.32
N SER A 53 -1.25 16.43 -17.01
CA SER A 53 -1.19 16.57 -18.46
C SER A 53 -0.30 15.51 -19.07
N ARG A 54 -0.89 14.62 -19.89
CA ARG A 54 -0.13 13.60 -20.64
C ARG A 54 0.57 14.19 -21.88
N LYS A 55 0.02 15.27 -22.45
CA LYS A 55 0.56 15.93 -23.64
C LYS A 55 1.81 16.75 -23.34
N GLN A 56 1.91 17.31 -22.13
CA GLN A 56 3.02 18.17 -21.71
C GLN A 56 3.79 17.59 -20.52
N LEU A 57 4.07 16.28 -20.55
CA LEU A 57 4.97 15.66 -19.56
C LEU A 57 6.41 16.13 -19.82
N PRO A 58 7.05 16.85 -18.87
CA PRO A 58 8.45 17.23 -18.99
C PRO A 58 9.33 15.97 -19.16
N PRO A 59 10.42 16.02 -19.95
CA PRO A 59 11.25 14.84 -20.24
C PRO A 59 11.71 14.07 -19.00
N LYS A 60 12.09 14.78 -17.92
CA LYS A 60 12.49 14.16 -16.65
C LYS A 60 11.35 13.39 -15.98
N LEU A 61 10.13 13.92 -15.98
CA LEU A 61 8.97 13.24 -15.40
C LEU A 61 8.55 12.04 -16.25
N ARG A 62 8.67 12.13 -17.57
CA ARG A 62 8.43 10.99 -18.47
C ARG A 62 9.39 9.84 -18.15
N ALA A 63 10.69 10.12 -18.06
CA ALA A 63 11.69 9.11 -17.72
C ALA A 63 11.39 8.45 -16.36
N LEU A 64 10.96 9.22 -15.36
CA LEU A 64 10.56 8.68 -14.05
C LEU A 64 9.33 7.77 -14.14
N VAL A 65 8.30 8.18 -14.91
CA VAL A 65 7.09 7.38 -15.13
C VAL A 65 7.43 6.06 -15.84
N ASP A 66 8.28 6.11 -16.86
CA ASP A 66 8.72 4.94 -17.60
C ASP A 66 9.51 3.98 -16.69
N PHE A 67 10.42 4.52 -15.85
CA PHE A 67 11.13 3.74 -14.84
C PHE A 67 10.18 2.99 -13.89
N PHE A 68 9.18 3.66 -13.33
CA PHE A 68 8.22 3.01 -12.43
C PHE A 68 7.35 1.96 -13.14
N ARG A 69 7.05 2.15 -14.43
CA ARG A 69 6.30 1.15 -15.22
C ARG A 69 7.12 -0.12 -15.44
N ASP A 70 8.41 0.02 -15.71
CA ASP A 70 9.32 -1.10 -15.90
C ASP A 70 9.53 -1.85 -14.58
N GLU A 71 9.77 -1.14 -13.47
CA GLU A 71 9.90 -1.74 -12.13
C GLU A 71 8.64 -2.52 -11.73
N ARG A 72 7.44 -1.97 -11.99
CA ARG A 72 6.18 -2.69 -11.73
C ARG A 72 6.09 -3.99 -12.53
N THR A 73 6.59 -4.01 -13.76
CA THR A 73 6.61 -5.22 -14.61
C THR A 73 7.58 -6.25 -14.06
N ARG A 74 8.75 -5.83 -13.57
CA ARG A 74 9.75 -6.70 -12.94
C ARG A 74 9.23 -7.35 -11.65
N LEU A 75 8.64 -6.55 -10.76
CA LEU A 75 8.08 -7.03 -9.50
C LEU A 75 6.97 -8.08 -9.72
N ARG A 76 6.09 -7.87 -10.71
CA ARG A 76 5.05 -8.84 -11.06
C ARG A 76 5.59 -10.18 -11.55
N ARG A 77 6.74 -10.19 -12.23
CA ARG A 77 7.39 -11.44 -12.67
C ARG A 77 8.00 -12.20 -11.49
N ARG A 78 8.67 -11.49 -10.57
CA ARG A 78 9.30 -12.10 -9.39
C ARG A 78 8.30 -12.67 -8.39
N SER A 79 7.08 -12.13 -8.33
CA SER A 79 6.01 -12.68 -7.47
C SER A 79 5.26 -13.87 -8.07
N ALA A 80 5.58 -14.27 -9.31
CA ALA A 80 4.98 -15.44 -9.99
C ALA A 80 5.91 -16.68 -9.95
N GLU A 81 7.09 -16.55 -9.35
CA GLU A 81 8.08 -17.61 -9.07
C GLU A 81 8.07 -17.92 -7.57
#